data_AF-A0A351XA20-F1
#
_entry.id   AF-A0A351XA20-F1
#
_cell.length_a   1.000
_cell.length_b   1.000
_cell.length_c   1.000
_cell.angle_alpha   90.00
_cell.angle_beta   90.00
_cell.angle_gamma   90.00
#
_symmetry.space_group_name_H-M   'P 1'
#
loop_
_entity.id
_entity.type
_entity.pdbx_description
1 polymer ?
#
loop_
_entity_poly.entity_id
_entity_poly.type
_entity_poly.pdbx_seq_one_letter_code
_entity_poly.pdbx_strand_id
1 'polypeptide(L)'
;MKDDNNLDKTLKDIEIEELLKSVKSGQFSNDALKEENDILRPPEPSISQSKPTPDTKPKTGKNKKDTKPKSDKKAKKPKKKSKKPNKFLAKIKALPKKVKIIVSAVILAAILIGIIIGIISYAQTAYLKPYEKKYGIEFPKGIAEEFCDEYAQNDNLEGRLVITDTGSEIPICSSYEVIAPHAEVGTKLISNQQFKSIYLSKEYADLENAYKNADSYTDSTQEVKFTNIYGDNTTYQVIGAYYVTTRSQDDNDYLFMYNLYGDLTEDSFDDYEDRINSRLLYRTEYNLSYLDSFLTLSVESDFMSGFRFVVLCRQVDADIVPYTDVKINEKVHYPQVWYDVNKKENTYRFASKWYPTIYTDEEHKNTAVLK
;
A
#
# COMPACT_ATOMS: atom_id res chain seq x y z
N MET A 1 45.20 -19.17 26.24
CA MET A 1 45.03 -19.56 24.82
C MET A 1 44.63 -21.04 24.69
N LYS A 2 43.58 -21.47 25.42
CA LYS A 2 42.96 -22.80 25.33
C LYS A 2 41.47 -22.79 25.71
N ASP A 3 41.01 -21.78 26.44
CA ASP A 3 39.62 -21.70 26.94
C ASP A 3 38.64 -21.09 25.94
N ASP A 4 39.09 -20.17 25.08
CA ASP A 4 38.25 -19.36 24.19
C ASP A 4 37.49 -20.24 23.16
N ASN A 5 38.18 -21.26 22.65
CA ASN A 5 37.66 -22.22 21.66
C ASN A 5 36.58 -23.17 22.24
N ASN A 6 36.38 -23.17 23.57
CA ASN A 6 35.31 -23.90 24.23
C ASN A 6 34.04 -23.04 24.40
N LEU A 7 34.20 -21.71 24.54
CA LEU A 7 33.09 -20.79 24.71
C LEU A 7 32.27 -20.65 23.41
N ASP A 8 32.92 -20.40 22.27
CA ASP A 8 32.25 -20.28 20.96
C ASP A 8 31.44 -21.54 20.61
N LYS A 9 32.03 -22.73 20.81
CA LYS A 9 31.32 -24.00 20.65
C LYS A 9 30.12 -24.12 21.60
N THR A 10 30.29 -23.75 22.88
CA THR A 10 29.19 -23.78 23.86
C THR A 10 28.05 -22.83 23.49
N LEU A 11 28.34 -21.66 22.93
CA LEU A 11 27.32 -20.70 22.48
C LEU A 11 26.50 -21.27 21.29
N LYS A 12 27.17 -21.98 20.38
CA LYS A 12 26.55 -22.68 19.24
C LYS A 12 25.70 -23.88 19.67
N ASP A 13 26.19 -24.72 20.59
CA ASP A 13 25.47 -25.88 21.16
C ASP A 13 24.21 -25.50 21.99
N ILE A 14 24.01 -24.20 22.27
CA ILE A 14 22.87 -23.64 23.01
C ILE A 14 21.84 -22.97 22.06
N GLU A 15 22.09 -22.92 20.75
CA GLU A 15 21.14 -22.37 19.75
C GLU A 15 20.83 -20.86 20.00
N ILE A 16 21.79 -20.11 20.56
CA ILE A 16 21.59 -18.71 20.99
C ILE A 16 21.25 -17.78 19.82
N GLU A 17 21.79 -18.02 18.62
CA GLU A 17 21.43 -17.25 17.43
C GLU A 17 19.97 -17.47 17.00
N GLU A 18 19.42 -18.68 17.19
CA GLU A 18 18.00 -18.96 16.90
C GLU A 18 17.09 -18.24 17.90
N LEU A 19 17.50 -18.16 19.18
CA LEU A 19 16.81 -17.33 20.17
C LEU A 19 16.88 -15.84 19.84
N LEU A 20 18.06 -15.31 19.49
CA LEU A 20 18.22 -13.93 19.03
C LEU A 20 17.36 -13.64 17.80
N LYS A 21 17.22 -14.60 16.88
CA LYS A 21 16.33 -14.53 15.71
C LYS A 21 14.85 -14.53 16.10
N SER A 22 14.45 -15.35 17.09
CA SER A 22 13.07 -15.39 17.62
C SER A 22 12.65 -14.13 18.40
N VAL A 23 13.63 -13.45 19.02
CA VAL A 23 13.43 -12.15 19.67
C VAL A 23 13.31 -11.04 18.62
N LYS A 24 14.15 -11.07 17.57
CA LYS A 24 14.03 -10.14 16.42
C LYS A 24 12.74 -10.32 15.62
N SER A 25 12.16 -11.52 15.58
CA SER A 25 10.85 -11.79 14.94
C SER A 25 9.64 -11.62 15.88
N GLY A 26 9.85 -11.13 17.11
CA GLY A 26 8.76 -10.79 18.04
C GLY A 26 7.99 -11.96 18.66
N GLN A 27 8.48 -13.20 18.52
CA GLN A 27 7.74 -14.41 18.93
C GLN A 27 7.82 -14.76 20.43
N PHE A 28 8.49 -13.93 21.24
CA PHE A 28 8.68 -14.18 22.68
C PHE A 28 7.51 -13.66 23.53
N SER A 29 6.56 -14.55 23.86
CA SER A 29 5.39 -14.22 24.67
C SER A 29 5.71 -13.70 26.08
N ASN A 30 4.99 -12.66 26.51
CA ASN A 30 5.11 -11.94 27.80
C ASN A 30 4.94 -12.77 29.10
N ASP A 31 4.83 -14.09 29.01
CA ASP A 31 4.46 -14.99 30.12
C ASP A 31 5.59 -15.24 31.13
N ALA A 32 6.80 -14.73 30.87
CA ALA A 32 7.98 -14.87 31.72
C ALA A 32 8.13 -13.78 32.80
N LEU A 33 7.55 -12.59 32.60
CA LEU A 33 7.78 -11.40 33.46
C LEU A 33 7.02 -11.41 34.81
N LYS A 34 6.41 -12.53 35.18
CA LYS A 34 5.53 -12.65 36.36
C LYS A 34 6.11 -13.38 37.57
N GLU A 35 7.21 -14.12 37.46
CA GLU A 35 7.79 -14.89 38.58
C GLU A 35 8.92 -14.17 39.34
N GLU A 36 9.47 -13.05 38.84
CA GLU A 36 10.62 -12.37 39.46
C GLU A 36 10.24 -11.15 40.32
N ASN A 37 9.06 -10.54 40.09
CA ASN A 37 8.61 -9.31 40.76
C ASN A 37 8.11 -9.50 42.21
N ASP A 38 8.03 -10.74 42.71
CA ASP A 38 7.49 -11.06 44.06
C ASP A 38 8.56 -11.15 45.16
N ILE A 39 9.85 -11.00 44.82
CA ILE A 39 10.99 -11.25 45.73
C ILE A 39 11.46 -9.97 46.47
N LEU A 40 11.03 -8.77 46.05
CA LEU A 40 11.59 -7.48 46.50
C LEU A 40 10.56 -6.48 47.07
N ARG A 41 9.42 -6.94 47.61
CA ARG A 41 8.47 -6.07 48.34
C ARG A 41 8.76 -6.06 49.85
N PRO A 42 9.03 -4.89 50.47
CA PRO A 42 9.01 -4.73 51.93
C PRO A 42 7.60 -4.98 52.51
N PRO A 43 7.49 -5.35 53.80
CA PRO A 43 6.20 -5.67 54.43
C PRO A 43 5.31 -4.43 54.64
N GLU A 44 3.99 -4.62 54.50
CA GLU A 44 2.98 -3.59 54.74
C GLU A 44 2.75 -3.33 56.26
N PRO A 45 2.60 -2.07 56.71
CA PRO A 45 2.11 -1.75 58.05
C PRO A 45 0.59 -1.99 58.15
N SER A 46 0.13 -2.49 59.30
CA SER A 46 -1.30 -2.72 59.56
C SER A 46 -1.96 -1.58 60.35
N ILE A 47 -3.23 -1.29 60.03
CA ILE A 47 -4.28 -0.61 60.84
C ILE A 47 -5.56 -0.75 60.00
N SER A 48 -6.52 -1.61 60.34
CA SER A 48 -7.59 -1.50 61.37
C SER A 48 -8.87 -0.81 60.86
N GLN A 49 -9.98 -1.08 61.54
CA GLN A 49 -11.34 -0.99 60.98
C GLN A 49 -12.07 0.33 61.29
N SER A 50 -13.01 0.73 60.41
CA SER A 50 -14.34 1.22 60.84
C SER A 50 -15.34 1.29 59.68
N LYS A 51 -16.64 1.29 60.01
CA LYS A 51 -17.78 1.53 59.12
C LYS A 51 -18.89 2.18 59.94
N PRO A 52 -19.66 3.13 59.37
CA PRO A 52 -21.12 3.02 59.53
C PRO A 52 -21.94 3.33 58.25
N THR A 53 -23.19 2.89 58.31
CA THR A 53 -24.38 3.18 57.47
C THR A 53 -25.54 3.41 58.48
N PRO A 54 -26.69 4.05 58.18
CA PRO A 54 -27.50 3.95 56.94
C PRO A 54 -28.10 5.31 56.51
N ASP A 55 -29.16 5.50 55.70
CA ASP A 55 -30.17 4.60 55.04
C ASP A 55 -30.55 5.23 53.65
N THR A 56 -31.70 5.13 52.95
CA THR A 56 -33.03 4.50 53.15
C THR A 56 -33.74 4.12 51.83
N LYS A 57 -34.98 3.61 51.93
CA LYS A 57 -35.91 3.33 50.81
C LYS A 57 -37.37 3.58 51.20
N PRO A 58 -38.22 3.98 50.24
CA PRO A 58 -39.25 3.04 49.75
C PRO A 58 -39.31 3.00 48.20
N LYS A 59 -39.64 1.92 47.47
CA LYS A 59 -40.53 0.72 47.62
C LYS A 59 -42.02 0.93 47.28
N THR A 60 -42.36 0.70 46.01
CA THR A 60 -43.56 -0.03 45.48
C THR A 60 -43.41 -0.17 43.95
N GLY A 61 -43.86 -1.22 43.25
CA GLY A 61 -44.27 -2.57 43.66
C GLY A 61 -44.68 -3.47 42.47
N LYS A 62 -44.50 -4.80 42.58
CA LYS A 62 -45.31 -5.96 42.08
C LYS A 62 -45.96 -5.90 40.65
N ASN A 63 -46.06 -6.98 39.86
CA ASN A 63 -46.21 -8.41 40.22
C ASN A 63 -46.08 -9.37 38.98
N LYS A 64 -45.39 -10.53 39.13
CA LYS A 64 -45.73 -11.87 38.54
C LYS A 64 -45.81 -12.04 36.98
N LYS A 65 -45.76 -13.25 36.38
CA LYS A 65 -45.78 -14.66 36.87
C LYS A 65 -45.03 -15.63 35.91
N ASP A 66 -44.53 -16.76 36.45
CA ASP A 66 -44.24 -18.12 35.92
C ASP A 66 -44.07 -18.37 34.38
N THR A 67 -43.16 -19.23 33.90
CA THR A 67 -43.24 -20.71 34.06
C THR A 67 -41.89 -21.41 33.74
N LYS A 68 -41.69 -22.67 34.18
CA LYS A 68 -40.49 -23.51 33.98
C LYS A 68 -40.88 -24.95 33.62
N PRO A 69 -40.06 -25.70 32.85
CA PRO A 69 -39.40 -26.88 33.46
C PRO A 69 -37.89 -27.01 33.08
N LYS A 70 -37.26 -28.11 33.49
CA LYS A 70 -35.78 -28.32 33.53
C LYS A 70 -35.25 -29.11 32.31
N SER A 71 -33.96 -28.97 32.03
CA SER A 71 -33.08 -30.13 31.73
C SER A 71 -31.64 -29.83 32.17
N ASP A 72 -30.87 -30.87 32.53
CA ASP A 72 -29.53 -30.75 33.10
C ASP A 72 -28.41 -30.90 32.05
N LYS A 73 -27.32 -30.13 32.18
CA LYS A 73 -26.03 -30.47 31.53
C LYS A 73 -24.83 -30.01 32.36
N LYS A 74 -23.89 -30.95 32.55
CA LYS A 74 -22.75 -30.88 33.49
C LYS A 74 -21.78 -29.74 33.16
N ALA A 75 -21.46 -28.91 34.14
CA ALA A 75 -20.30 -28.02 34.08
C ALA A 75 -18.99 -28.83 34.07
N LYS A 76 -18.26 -28.81 32.95
CA LYS A 76 -16.87 -29.32 32.87
C LYS A 76 -15.90 -28.20 33.23
N LYS A 77 -15.14 -28.36 34.32
CA LYS A 77 -14.01 -27.48 34.64
C LYS A 77 -12.99 -27.47 33.48
N PRO A 78 -12.43 -26.33 33.06
CA PRO A 78 -11.33 -26.32 32.10
C PRO A 78 -10.12 -27.04 32.69
N LYS A 79 -9.52 -27.96 31.93
CA LYS A 79 -8.31 -28.67 32.34
C LYS A 79 -7.13 -27.70 32.37
N LYS A 80 -6.40 -27.58 33.49
CA LYS A 80 -5.06 -26.98 33.48
C LYS A 80 -4.19 -27.78 32.50
N LYS A 81 -3.75 -27.16 31.39
CA LYS A 81 -2.64 -27.70 30.59
C LYS A 81 -1.37 -27.62 31.44
N SER A 82 -0.68 -28.74 31.62
CA SER A 82 0.63 -28.75 32.27
C SER A 82 1.67 -28.09 31.37
N LYS A 83 2.31 -27.02 31.84
CA LYS A 83 3.53 -26.49 31.19
C LYS A 83 4.60 -27.59 31.29
N LYS A 84 5.05 -28.13 30.15
CA LYS A 84 6.22 -29.02 30.12
C LYS A 84 7.45 -28.22 30.58
N PRO A 85 8.39 -28.81 31.36
CA PRO A 85 9.59 -28.10 31.77
C PRO A 85 10.41 -27.72 30.53
N ASN A 86 10.76 -26.43 30.42
CA ASN A 86 11.38 -25.91 29.22
C ASN A 86 12.84 -26.40 29.13
N LYS A 87 13.15 -27.31 28.20
CA LYS A 87 14.45 -28.03 28.12
C LYS A 87 15.66 -27.09 28.11
N PHE A 88 15.50 -25.90 27.56
CA PHE A 88 16.50 -24.83 27.52
C PHE A 88 17.01 -24.43 28.93
N LEU A 89 16.11 -24.27 29.90
CA LEU A 89 16.48 -23.95 31.30
C LEU A 89 17.24 -25.10 31.98
N ALA A 90 17.10 -26.33 31.50
CA ALA A 90 17.89 -27.47 31.96
C ALA A 90 19.32 -27.45 31.36
N LYS A 91 19.48 -27.15 30.06
CA LYS A 91 20.80 -26.92 29.43
C LYS A 91 21.59 -25.87 30.21
N ILE A 92 21.01 -24.69 30.46
CA ILE A 92 21.68 -23.59 31.18
C ILE A 92 22.11 -23.99 32.60
N LYS A 93 21.29 -24.76 33.32
CA LYS A 93 21.61 -25.20 34.70
C LYS A 93 22.83 -26.14 34.77
N ALA A 94 23.25 -26.79 33.69
CA ALA A 94 24.44 -27.65 33.67
C ALA A 94 25.79 -26.89 33.55
N LEU A 95 25.79 -25.63 33.09
CA LEU A 95 27.01 -24.90 32.75
C LEU A 95 27.90 -24.51 33.95
N PRO A 96 29.23 -24.32 33.77
CA PRO A 96 30.11 -23.81 34.82
C PRO A 96 29.81 -22.33 35.15
N LYS A 97 30.05 -21.91 36.41
CA LYS A 97 29.64 -20.58 36.93
C LYS A 97 30.04 -19.39 36.05
N LYS A 98 31.28 -19.36 35.52
CA LYS A 98 31.75 -18.26 34.66
C LYS A 98 30.95 -18.16 33.35
N VAL A 99 30.65 -19.29 32.70
CA VAL A 99 29.87 -19.32 31.45
C VAL A 99 28.40 -18.98 31.70
N LYS A 100 27.82 -19.42 32.83
CA LYS A 100 26.46 -19.02 33.23
C LYS A 100 26.28 -17.50 33.29
N ILE A 101 27.23 -16.79 33.87
CA ILE A 101 27.20 -15.32 33.97
C ILE A 101 27.18 -14.68 32.56
N ILE A 102 28.10 -15.11 31.68
CA ILE A 102 28.19 -14.61 30.30
C ILE A 102 26.89 -14.88 29.54
N VAL A 103 26.37 -16.10 29.57
CA VAL A 103 25.11 -16.47 28.90
C VAL A 103 23.92 -15.68 29.46
N SER A 104 23.84 -15.47 30.78
CA SER A 104 22.79 -14.63 31.38
C SER A 104 22.88 -13.16 30.96
N ALA A 105 24.09 -12.61 30.82
CA ALA A 105 24.29 -11.23 30.36
C ALA A 105 23.88 -11.05 28.89
N VAL A 106 24.21 -12.02 28.02
CA VAL A 106 23.78 -12.02 26.61
C VAL A 106 22.26 -12.12 26.50
N ILE A 107 21.62 -12.98 27.30
CA ILE A 107 20.14 -13.11 27.32
C ILE A 107 19.49 -11.81 27.83
N LEU A 108 20.02 -11.18 28.89
CA LEU A 108 19.52 -9.90 29.38
C LEU A 108 19.68 -8.77 28.35
N ALA A 109 20.82 -8.69 27.67
CA ALA A 109 21.04 -7.73 26.59
C ALA A 109 20.07 -7.96 25.42
N ALA A 110 19.84 -9.22 25.02
CA ALA A 110 18.87 -9.57 23.99
C ALA A 110 17.43 -9.16 24.36
N ILE A 111 17.03 -9.38 25.62
CA ILE A 111 15.72 -8.98 26.15
C ILE A 111 15.60 -7.45 26.17
N LEU A 112 16.63 -6.72 26.62
CA LEU A 112 16.63 -5.25 26.62
C LEU A 112 16.52 -4.69 25.20
N ILE A 113 17.26 -5.25 24.23
CA ILE A 113 17.15 -4.86 22.81
C ILE A 113 15.76 -5.17 22.26
N GLY A 114 15.19 -6.34 22.57
CA GLY A 114 13.83 -6.71 22.19
C GLY A 114 12.76 -5.79 22.81
N ILE A 115 12.94 -5.35 24.06
CA ILE A 115 12.08 -4.35 24.72
C ILE A 115 12.21 -2.99 24.05
N ILE A 116 13.42 -2.54 23.70
CA ILE A 116 13.64 -1.26 23.01
C ILE A 116 13.00 -1.27 21.62
N ILE A 117 13.22 -2.33 20.83
CA ILE A 117 12.58 -2.52 19.51
C ILE A 117 11.05 -2.59 19.66
N GLY A 118 10.55 -3.29 20.68
CA GLY A 118 9.13 -3.37 21.00
C GLY A 118 8.52 -2.01 21.37
N ILE A 119 9.22 -1.18 22.15
CA ILE A 119 8.79 0.18 22.53
C ILE A 119 8.79 1.10 21.31
N ILE A 120 9.83 1.06 20.47
CA ILE A 120 9.91 1.84 19.22
C ILE A 120 8.75 1.45 18.29
N SER A 121 8.57 0.15 18.04
CA SER A 121 7.49 -0.36 17.19
C SER A 121 6.09 -0.18 17.79
N TYR A 122 5.97 0.00 19.10
CA TYR A 122 4.71 0.31 19.79
C TYR A 122 4.39 1.80 19.67
N ALA A 123 5.39 2.68 19.80
CA ALA A 123 5.22 4.11 19.59
C ALA A 123 4.83 4.40 18.12
N GLN A 124 5.49 3.73 17.18
CA GLN A 124 5.21 3.79 15.73
C GLN A 124 3.83 3.24 15.30
N THR A 125 3.04 2.66 16.21
CA THR A 125 1.66 2.23 15.93
C THR A 125 0.66 2.67 17.01
N ALA A 126 1.07 3.54 17.95
CA ALA A 126 0.21 3.94 19.07
C ALA A 126 -1.03 4.73 18.62
N TYR A 127 -0.91 5.50 17.54
CA TYR A 127 -2.00 6.28 16.92
C TYR A 127 -3.05 5.40 16.26
N LEU A 128 -2.72 4.18 15.81
CA LEU A 128 -3.69 3.26 15.21
C LEU A 128 -4.79 2.82 16.18
N LYS A 129 -4.50 2.75 17.49
CA LYS A 129 -5.43 2.20 18.50
C LYS A 129 -6.79 2.91 18.59
N PRO A 130 -6.86 4.26 18.53
CA PRO A 130 -8.10 4.99 18.27
C PRO A 130 -8.88 4.48 17.06
N TYR A 131 -8.24 4.27 15.91
CA TYR A 131 -8.86 3.86 14.65
C TYR A 131 -9.27 2.38 14.66
N GLU A 132 -8.39 1.47 15.13
CA GLU A 132 -8.70 0.06 15.41
C GLU A 132 -9.98 -0.08 16.26
N LYS A 133 -10.11 0.76 17.29
CA LYS A 133 -11.29 0.79 18.17
C LYS A 133 -12.51 1.48 17.53
N LYS A 134 -12.32 2.47 16.66
CA LYS A 134 -13.38 3.23 15.97
C LYS A 134 -14.06 2.37 14.90
N TYR A 135 -13.28 1.58 14.16
CA TYR A 135 -13.74 0.83 12.98
C TYR A 135 -13.77 -0.68 13.17
N GLY A 136 -13.02 -1.24 14.12
CA GLY A 136 -13.01 -2.69 14.40
C GLY A 136 -12.15 -3.54 13.45
N ILE A 137 -11.28 -2.90 12.67
CA ILE A 137 -10.32 -3.54 11.75
C ILE A 137 -8.88 -3.43 12.28
N GLU A 138 -7.99 -4.30 11.78
CA GLU A 138 -6.54 -4.14 11.94
C GLU A 138 -5.98 -3.33 10.75
N PHE A 139 -5.03 -2.44 11.02
CA PHE A 139 -4.45 -1.54 10.02
C PHE A 139 -3.06 -2.01 9.54
N PRO A 140 -2.67 -1.77 8.27
CA PRO A 140 -1.34 -2.11 7.78
C PRO A 140 -0.28 -1.31 8.54
N LYS A 141 0.80 -1.98 8.95
CA LYS A 141 1.79 -1.39 9.86
C LYS A 141 2.52 -0.23 9.19
N GLY A 142 2.31 0.98 9.71
CA GLY A 142 2.99 2.20 9.26
C GLY A 142 2.17 3.06 8.29
N ILE A 143 0.89 2.74 8.06
CA ILE A 143 -0.06 3.65 7.39
C ILE A 143 -0.03 5.03 8.06
N ALA A 144 0.12 6.10 7.26
CA ALA A 144 0.12 7.46 7.78
C ALA A 144 -1.28 7.83 8.31
N GLU A 145 -1.32 8.64 9.38
CA GLU A 145 -2.53 8.87 10.19
C GLU A 145 -3.65 9.55 9.36
N GLU A 146 -3.30 10.33 8.35
CA GLU A 146 -4.25 10.93 7.40
C GLU A 146 -5.04 9.92 6.55
N PHE A 147 -4.52 8.71 6.32
CA PHE A 147 -5.20 7.66 5.52
C PHE A 147 -6.07 6.72 6.38
N CYS A 148 -5.94 6.75 7.70
CA CYS A 148 -6.60 5.77 8.57
C CYS A 148 -8.14 5.85 8.56
N ASP A 149 -8.74 7.00 8.22
CA ASP A 149 -10.20 7.13 8.09
C ASP A 149 -10.72 6.65 6.72
N GLU A 150 -9.94 6.85 5.65
CA GLU A 150 -10.26 6.42 4.27
C GLU A 150 -10.04 4.91 4.09
N TYR A 151 -8.89 4.39 4.54
CA TYR A 151 -8.58 2.95 4.53
C TYR A 151 -9.62 2.14 5.33
N ALA A 152 -10.24 2.76 6.34
CA ALA A 152 -11.32 2.14 7.10
C ALA A 152 -12.69 2.11 6.37
N GLN A 153 -12.82 2.82 5.24
CA GLN A 153 -13.96 2.67 4.33
C GLN A 153 -13.65 1.68 3.21
N ASN A 154 -12.39 1.62 2.75
CA ASN A 154 -11.92 0.66 1.75
C ASN A 154 -10.49 0.18 2.06
N ASP A 155 -10.33 -1.10 2.36
CA ASP A 155 -9.04 -1.73 2.69
C ASP A 155 -8.16 -2.01 1.46
N ASN A 156 -8.64 -1.68 0.25
CA ASN A 156 -7.91 -1.74 -1.01
C ASN A 156 -7.26 -0.39 -1.40
N LEU A 157 -7.35 0.64 -0.55
CA LEU A 157 -6.74 1.95 -0.78
C LEU A 157 -5.20 1.84 -0.83
N GLU A 158 -4.58 2.26 -1.94
CA GLU A 158 -3.11 2.32 -2.08
C GLU A 158 -2.54 3.73 -1.83
N GLY A 159 -3.36 4.77 -1.97
CA GLY A 159 -2.96 6.15 -1.72
C GLY A 159 -3.96 7.18 -2.23
N ARG A 160 -3.50 8.43 -2.34
CA ARG A 160 -4.26 9.57 -2.87
C ARG A 160 -3.50 10.22 -4.02
N LEU A 161 -4.19 10.43 -5.12
CA LEU A 161 -3.72 11.21 -6.25
C LEU A 161 -4.17 12.66 -6.06
N VAL A 162 -3.28 13.61 -6.32
CA VAL A 162 -3.58 15.05 -6.37
C VAL A 162 -3.23 15.54 -7.77
N ILE A 163 -4.21 16.11 -8.45
CA ILE A 163 -4.03 16.74 -9.77
C ILE A 163 -4.13 18.25 -9.55
N THR A 164 -2.99 18.94 -9.53
CA THR A 164 -2.91 20.34 -9.12
C THR A 164 -3.79 21.24 -9.99
N ASP A 165 -3.89 20.93 -11.29
CA ASP A 165 -4.68 21.69 -12.27
C ASP A 165 -6.20 21.50 -12.18
N THR A 166 -6.69 20.48 -11.47
CA THR A 166 -8.13 20.35 -11.16
C THR A 166 -8.45 20.64 -9.69
N GLY A 167 -7.43 20.82 -8.84
CA GLY A 167 -7.58 20.96 -7.39
C GLY A 167 -8.12 19.71 -6.70
N SER A 168 -8.06 18.56 -7.36
CA SER A 168 -8.72 17.32 -6.94
C SER A 168 -7.83 16.46 -6.05
N GLU A 169 -8.32 16.14 -4.85
CA GLU A 169 -7.81 15.08 -4.00
C GLU A 169 -8.63 13.80 -4.22
N ILE A 170 -7.98 12.72 -4.68
CA ILE A 170 -8.63 11.53 -5.24
C ILE A 170 -8.08 10.26 -4.57
N PRO A 171 -8.86 9.51 -3.76
CA PRO A 171 -8.42 8.22 -3.23
C PRO A 171 -8.33 7.18 -4.36
N ILE A 172 -7.23 6.41 -4.41
CA ILE A 172 -6.96 5.41 -5.45
C ILE A 172 -6.89 4.01 -4.84
N CYS A 173 -7.69 3.08 -5.36
CA CYS A 173 -7.72 1.68 -4.94
C CYS A 173 -6.89 0.76 -5.85
N SER A 174 -6.43 -0.38 -5.31
CA SER A 174 -5.55 -1.34 -5.98
C SER A 174 -6.16 -2.06 -7.19
N SER A 175 -7.50 -2.14 -7.28
CA SER A 175 -8.20 -2.85 -8.35
C SER A 175 -9.66 -2.40 -8.49
N TYR A 176 -10.33 -2.92 -9.53
CA TYR A 176 -11.61 -2.45 -10.05
C TYR A 176 -12.78 -2.52 -9.05
N GLU A 177 -13.14 -1.38 -8.49
CA GLU A 177 -14.50 -1.06 -8.05
C GLU A 177 -15.15 -0.13 -9.07
N VAL A 178 -16.36 -0.49 -9.54
CA VAL A 178 -17.04 0.11 -10.71
C VAL A 178 -17.11 1.65 -10.72
N ILE A 179 -17.13 2.27 -9.53
CA ILE A 179 -17.40 3.70 -9.32
C ILE A 179 -16.17 4.43 -8.74
N ALA A 180 -15.25 3.71 -8.10
CA ALA A 180 -14.09 4.31 -7.43
C ALA A 180 -12.89 4.42 -8.38
N PRO A 181 -12.06 5.48 -8.29
CA PRO A 181 -10.79 5.56 -9.00
C PRO A 181 -9.82 4.45 -8.57
N HIS A 182 -9.20 3.77 -9.54
CA HIS A 182 -8.43 2.55 -9.28
C HIS A 182 -7.29 2.34 -10.28
N ALA A 183 -6.30 1.54 -9.88
CA ALA A 183 -5.20 1.10 -10.73
C ALA A 183 -5.64 0.02 -11.74
N GLU A 184 -5.00 -0.02 -12.91
CA GLU A 184 -5.15 -1.11 -13.88
C GLU A 184 -4.59 -2.44 -13.30
N VAL A 185 -5.21 -3.56 -13.64
CA VAL A 185 -4.83 -4.90 -13.19
C VAL A 185 -3.41 -5.24 -13.67
N GLY A 186 -2.46 -5.25 -12.74
CA GLY A 186 -1.03 -5.45 -13.00
C GLY A 186 -0.17 -4.22 -12.72
N THR A 187 -0.78 -3.04 -12.55
CA THR A 187 -0.12 -1.87 -11.96
C THR A 187 0.19 -2.13 -10.48
N LYS A 188 1.32 -1.61 -10.02
CA LYS A 188 1.78 -1.62 -8.63
C LYS A 188 2.19 -0.19 -8.28
N LEU A 189 1.30 0.63 -7.73
CA LEU A 189 1.57 2.07 -7.55
C LEU A 189 2.77 2.29 -6.62
N ILE A 190 2.87 1.48 -5.56
CA ILE A 190 3.98 1.49 -4.60
C ILE A 190 5.15 0.63 -5.11
N SER A 191 5.71 0.96 -6.28
CA SER A 191 6.88 0.26 -6.85
C SER A 191 7.64 1.06 -7.91
N ASN A 192 8.85 0.60 -8.25
CA ASN A 192 9.69 1.12 -9.33
C ASN A 192 9.29 0.62 -10.74
N GLN A 193 8.10 0.02 -10.89
CA GLN A 193 7.56 -0.44 -12.17
C GLN A 193 7.50 0.72 -13.19
N GLN A 194 7.99 0.48 -14.41
CA GLN A 194 8.15 1.49 -15.45
C GLN A 194 6.80 2.11 -15.83
N PHE A 195 5.81 1.31 -16.22
CA PHE A 195 4.47 1.79 -16.55
C PHE A 195 3.46 1.50 -15.42
N LYS A 196 2.66 2.52 -15.12
CA LYS A 196 1.53 2.49 -14.19
C LYS A 196 0.31 3.12 -14.88
N SER A 197 -0.89 2.60 -14.64
CA SER A 197 -2.13 3.16 -15.19
C SER A 197 -3.22 3.27 -14.14
N ILE A 198 -3.94 4.41 -14.13
CA ILE A 198 -5.08 4.71 -13.23
C ILE A 198 -6.30 5.10 -14.06
N TYR A 199 -7.44 4.54 -13.68
CA TYR A 199 -8.77 4.94 -14.14
C TYR A 199 -9.41 5.94 -13.18
N LEU A 200 -9.88 7.05 -13.73
CA LEU A 200 -10.66 8.07 -13.04
C LEU A 200 -12.11 8.09 -13.58
N SER A 201 -13.07 8.45 -12.71
CA SER A 201 -14.39 8.96 -13.13
C SER A 201 -14.32 10.49 -13.31
N LYS A 202 -15.10 11.04 -14.25
CA LYS A 202 -15.24 12.48 -14.49
C LYS A 202 -15.64 13.26 -13.24
N GLU A 203 -16.33 12.61 -12.31
CA GLU A 203 -16.78 13.18 -11.04
C GLU A 203 -15.62 13.65 -10.14
N TYR A 204 -14.44 13.05 -10.29
CA TYR A 204 -13.27 13.36 -9.46
C TYR A 204 -12.33 14.40 -10.06
N ALA A 205 -12.22 14.48 -11.40
CA ALA A 205 -11.33 15.42 -12.08
C ALA A 205 -11.79 15.76 -13.50
N ASP A 206 -11.83 17.06 -13.82
CA ASP A 206 -12.04 17.57 -15.17
C ASP A 206 -10.75 17.53 -16.00
N LEU A 207 -10.19 16.32 -16.11
CA LEU A 207 -8.91 16.02 -16.74
C LEU A 207 -8.92 16.42 -18.23
N GLU A 208 -10.07 16.28 -18.91
CA GLU A 208 -10.22 16.68 -20.32
C GLU A 208 -10.14 18.21 -20.47
N ASN A 209 -10.86 19.01 -19.68
CA ASN A 209 -10.78 20.46 -19.87
C ASN A 209 -9.40 21.05 -19.50
N ALA A 210 -8.68 20.45 -18.54
CA ALA A 210 -7.32 20.87 -18.20
C ALA A 210 -6.32 20.67 -19.37
N TYR A 211 -6.39 19.56 -20.10
CA TYR A 211 -5.30 19.14 -21.00
C TYR A 211 -5.71 18.84 -22.46
N LYS A 212 -6.96 19.06 -22.88
CA LYS A 212 -7.44 18.72 -24.25
C LYS A 212 -6.81 19.51 -25.41
N ASN A 213 -6.04 20.55 -25.14
CA ASN A 213 -5.45 21.42 -26.17
C ASN A 213 -4.16 22.10 -25.67
N ALA A 214 -3.37 22.65 -26.60
CA ALA A 214 -2.07 23.25 -26.32
C ALA A 214 -2.16 24.47 -25.39
N ASP A 215 -3.17 25.33 -25.54
CA ASP A 215 -3.30 26.56 -24.74
C ASP A 215 -3.58 26.20 -23.28
N SER A 216 -4.61 25.38 -23.02
CA SER A 216 -4.97 24.92 -21.66
C SER A 216 -3.84 24.14 -20.98
N TYR A 217 -3.07 23.36 -21.74
CA TYR A 217 -1.89 22.68 -21.21
C TYR A 217 -0.70 23.62 -20.92
N THR A 218 -0.54 24.69 -21.70
CA THR A 218 0.51 25.71 -21.48
C THR A 218 0.21 26.58 -20.27
N ASP A 219 -1.07 26.89 -20.04
CA ASP A 219 -1.55 27.62 -18.85
C ASP A 219 -1.59 26.74 -17.57
N SER A 220 -1.33 25.43 -17.69
CA SER A 220 -1.39 24.47 -16.58
C SER A 220 -0.07 24.35 -15.78
N THR A 221 -0.16 23.94 -14.52
CA THR A 221 0.99 23.59 -13.68
C THR A 221 1.66 22.30 -14.12
N GLN A 222 0.97 21.43 -14.86
CA GLN A 222 1.46 20.14 -15.36
C GLN A 222 1.84 19.17 -14.23
N GLU A 223 1.33 19.39 -13.02
CA GLU A 223 1.72 18.67 -11.81
C GLU A 223 0.67 17.65 -11.37
N VAL A 224 1.12 16.41 -11.19
CA VAL A 224 0.38 15.32 -10.57
C VAL A 224 1.21 14.75 -9.43
N LYS A 225 0.62 14.57 -8.25
CA LYS A 225 1.28 13.94 -7.09
C LYS A 225 0.52 12.68 -6.70
N PHE A 226 1.24 11.63 -6.32
CA PHE A 226 0.69 10.45 -5.66
C PHE A 226 1.32 10.31 -4.29
N THR A 227 0.51 10.35 -3.24
CA THR A 227 0.91 10.06 -1.87
C THR A 227 0.40 8.67 -1.52
N ASN A 228 1.30 7.71 -1.25
CA ASN A 228 0.87 6.36 -0.88
C ASN A 228 0.31 6.33 0.56
N ILE A 229 -0.38 5.24 0.94
CA ILE A 229 -0.90 5.09 2.31
C ILE A 229 0.15 5.15 3.43
N TYR A 230 1.45 5.03 3.13
CA TYR A 230 2.55 5.13 4.10
C TYR A 230 3.12 6.57 4.24
N GLY A 231 2.63 7.51 3.43
CA GLY A 231 3.08 8.91 3.40
C GLY A 231 4.26 9.18 2.45
N ASP A 232 4.72 8.20 1.67
CA ASP A 232 5.70 8.45 0.62
C ASP A 232 5.05 9.21 -0.54
N ASN A 233 5.74 10.20 -1.09
CA ASN A 233 5.24 11.06 -2.16
C ASN A 233 6.02 10.84 -3.45
N THR A 234 5.31 10.67 -4.57
CA THR A 234 5.87 10.63 -5.92
C THR A 234 5.27 11.77 -6.75
N THR A 235 6.13 12.62 -7.30
CA THR A 235 5.73 13.69 -8.22
C THR A 235 5.83 13.21 -9.67
N TYR A 236 4.84 13.55 -10.48
CA TYR A 236 4.79 13.29 -11.91
C TYR A 236 4.54 14.60 -12.68
N GLN A 237 5.24 14.78 -13.79
CA GLN A 237 4.99 15.84 -14.75
C GLN A 237 4.13 15.32 -15.91
N VAL A 238 3.05 16.03 -16.24
CA VAL A 238 2.26 15.75 -17.44
C VAL A 238 3.07 16.12 -18.69
N ILE A 239 3.30 15.16 -19.58
CA ILE A 239 4.08 15.35 -20.81
C ILE A 239 3.23 15.43 -22.09
N GLY A 240 1.94 15.06 -22.01
CA GLY A 240 0.99 15.25 -23.10
C GLY A 240 -0.30 14.46 -22.90
N ALA A 241 -1.26 14.69 -23.79
CA ALA A 241 -2.57 14.03 -23.76
C ALA A 241 -3.07 13.61 -25.14
N TYR A 242 -3.97 12.62 -25.18
CA TYR A 242 -4.52 12.02 -26.39
C TYR A 242 -5.89 11.36 -26.13
N TYR A 243 -6.59 10.97 -27.21
CA TYR A 243 -7.86 10.23 -27.14
C TYR A 243 -7.71 8.80 -27.65
N VAL A 244 -8.48 7.89 -27.06
CA VAL A 244 -8.58 6.48 -27.46
C VAL A 244 -10.04 6.04 -27.46
N THR A 245 -10.40 5.02 -28.25
CA THR A 245 -11.70 4.34 -28.10
C THR A 245 -11.59 3.16 -27.14
N THR A 246 -12.70 2.79 -26.48
CA THR A 246 -12.86 1.56 -25.71
C THR A 246 -13.56 0.44 -26.48
N ARG A 247 -13.96 0.68 -27.75
CA ARG A 247 -14.61 -0.32 -28.62
C ARG A 247 -13.72 -0.65 -29.82
N SER A 248 -13.38 -1.91 -30.04
CA SER A 248 -12.45 -2.29 -31.11
C SER A 248 -12.99 -1.97 -32.51
N GLN A 249 -14.32 -2.00 -32.67
CA GLN A 249 -14.99 -1.72 -33.94
C GLN A 249 -14.84 -0.26 -34.37
N ASP A 250 -14.65 0.65 -33.41
CA ASP A 250 -14.45 2.09 -33.65
C ASP A 250 -13.04 2.40 -34.22
N ASP A 251 -12.13 1.40 -34.26
CA ASP A 251 -10.78 1.51 -34.83
C ASP A 251 -10.34 0.26 -35.62
N ASN A 252 -11.17 -0.23 -36.55
CA ASN A 252 -10.84 -1.35 -37.46
C ASN A 252 -10.49 -2.68 -36.74
N ASP A 253 -11.27 -3.05 -35.71
CA ASP A 253 -11.02 -4.20 -34.82
C ASP A 253 -9.67 -4.12 -34.09
N TYR A 254 -9.36 -2.95 -33.52
CA TYR A 254 -8.16 -2.71 -32.71
C TYR A 254 -8.50 -1.87 -31.48
N LEU A 255 -7.77 -2.09 -30.39
CA LEU A 255 -7.69 -1.18 -29.26
C LEU A 255 -6.22 -0.84 -29.05
N PHE A 256 -5.89 0.45 -29.09
CA PHE A 256 -4.57 0.90 -28.69
C PHE A 256 -4.44 0.73 -27.17
N MET A 257 -3.42 0.03 -26.69
CA MET A 257 -3.22 -0.20 -25.25
C MET A 257 -2.58 1.02 -24.59
N TYR A 258 -3.42 1.92 -24.08
CA TYR A 258 -3.04 3.12 -23.32
C TYR A 258 -2.79 2.82 -21.83
N ASN A 259 -3.51 1.84 -21.32
CA ASN A 259 -3.53 1.31 -19.96
C ASN A 259 -2.33 0.38 -19.69
N LEU A 260 -1.12 0.86 -19.98
CA LEU A 260 0.10 0.08 -19.78
C LEU A 260 0.39 -0.15 -18.30
N TYR A 261 0.95 -1.33 -18.03
CA TYR A 261 1.55 -1.69 -16.75
C TYR A 261 2.78 -2.57 -17.00
N GLY A 262 3.69 -2.63 -16.03
CA GLY A 262 4.91 -3.43 -16.13
C GLY A 262 6.06 -2.66 -16.76
N ASP A 263 7.11 -3.39 -17.14
CA ASP A 263 8.28 -2.85 -17.80
C ASP A 263 8.27 -3.36 -19.25
N LEU A 264 8.24 -2.46 -20.24
CA LEU A 264 8.33 -2.83 -21.66
C LEU A 264 9.73 -3.40 -21.97
N THR A 265 9.84 -4.19 -23.03
CA THR A 265 11.14 -4.44 -23.68
C THR A 265 11.56 -3.21 -24.49
N GLU A 266 12.86 -2.96 -24.66
CA GLU A 266 13.39 -1.85 -25.49
C GLU A 266 12.71 -1.77 -26.87
N ASP A 267 12.71 -2.88 -27.64
CA ASP A 267 12.00 -2.99 -28.94
C ASP A 267 10.51 -2.58 -28.88
N SER A 268 9.84 -2.80 -27.74
CA SER A 268 8.42 -2.47 -27.55
C SER A 268 8.22 -1.06 -26.99
N PHE A 269 9.26 -0.43 -26.46
CA PHE A 269 9.26 0.97 -26.07
C PHE A 269 9.48 1.88 -27.28
N ASP A 270 10.39 1.54 -28.19
CA ASP A 270 10.56 2.25 -29.47
C ASP A 270 9.23 2.27 -30.26
N ASP A 271 8.56 1.11 -30.32
CA ASP A 271 7.23 0.98 -30.92
C ASP A 271 6.17 1.78 -30.14
N TYR A 272 6.22 1.83 -28.81
CA TYR A 272 5.35 2.68 -27.98
C TYR A 272 5.53 4.19 -28.26
N GLU A 273 6.77 4.67 -28.30
CA GLU A 273 7.08 6.08 -28.54
C GLU A 273 6.45 6.56 -29.86
N ASP A 274 6.63 5.82 -30.96
CA ASP A 274 6.10 6.18 -32.27
C ASP A 274 4.55 6.21 -32.29
N ARG A 275 3.91 5.32 -31.51
CA ARG A 275 2.44 5.23 -31.40
C ARG A 275 1.87 6.35 -30.53
N ILE A 276 2.59 6.81 -29.51
CA ILE A 276 2.24 7.98 -28.69
C ILE A 276 2.52 9.28 -29.44
N ASN A 277 3.70 9.45 -30.03
CA ASN A 277 4.09 10.65 -30.78
C ASN A 277 3.17 10.95 -31.98
N SER A 278 2.45 9.95 -32.50
CA SER A 278 1.37 10.16 -33.48
C SER A 278 0.00 10.48 -32.86
N ARG A 279 -0.27 10.05 -31.63
CA ARG A 279 -1.55 10.24 -30.90
C ARG A 279 -1.64 11.52 -30.07
N LEU A 280 -0.52 12.06 -29.60
CA LEU A 280 -0.49 13.28 -28.80
C LEU A 280 -1.16 14.46 -29.54
N LEU A 281 -2.03 15.19 -28.83
CA LEU A 281 -2.77 16.36 -29.34
C LEU A 281 -1.86 17.56 -29.65
N TYR A 282 -0.74 17.63 -28.92
CA TYR A 282 0.30 18.63 -29.02
C TYR A 282 1.63 18.00 -28.57
N ARG A 283 2.74 18.56 -29.01
CA ARG A 283 4.09 18.14 -28.63
C ARG A 283 4.75 19.21 -27.79
N THR A 284 5.40 18.79 -26.72
CA THR A 284 6.26 19.62 -25.89
C THR A 284 7.70 19.57 -26.44
N GLU A 285 8.65 20.13 -25.69
CA GLU A 285 10.08 19.90 -25.89
C GLU A 285 10.59 18.57 -25.29
N TYR A 286 9.70 17.78 -24.65
CA TYR A 286 10.05 16.46 -24.11
C TYR A 286 10.14 15.39 -25.21
N ASN A 287 11.12 14.50 -25.09
CA ASN A 287 11.23 13.27 -25.88
C ASN A 287 11.14 12.10 -24.90
N LEU A 288 10.46 11.03 -25.27
CA LEU A 288 10.24 9.91 -24.36
C LEU A 288 11.56 9.15 -24.12
N SER A 289 11.78 8.65 -22.91
CA SER A 289 12.96 7.85 -22.59
C SER A 289 12.57 6.51 -21.97
N TYR A 290 13.23 5.44 -22.42
CA TYR A 290 13.03 4.08 -21.88
C TYR A 290 13.38 3.98 -20.38
N LEU A 291 14.21 4.89 -19.87
CA LEU A 291 14.61 4.92 -18.46
C LEU A 291 13.63 5.70 -17.57
N ASP A 292 12.57 6.28 -18.14
CA ASP A 292 11.54 7.02 -17.41
C ASP A 292 10.56 6.04 -16.73
N SER A 293 9.97 6.47 -15.62
CA SER A 293 8.75 5.84 -15.08
C SER A 293 7.53 6.66 -15.47
N PHE A 294 6.50 6.03 -16.03
CA PHE A 294 5.30 6.66 -16.55
C PHE A 294 4.06 6.36 -15.71
N LEU A 295 3.17 7.34 -15.63
CA LEU A 295 1.82 7.21 -15.10
C LEU A 295 0.81 7.67 -16.15
N THR A 296 0.01 6.74 -16.66
CA THR A 296 -1.18 7.04 -17.45
C THR A 296 -2.35 7.34 -16.51
N LEU A 297 -2.96 8.51 -16.65
CA LEU A 297 -4.29 8.79 -16.12
C LEU A 297 -5.30 8.72 -17.27
N SER A 298 -6.43 8.04 -17.07
CA SER A 298 -7.51 8.04 -18.08
C SER A 298 -8.87 8.31 -17.47
N VAL A 299 -9.68 9.12 -18.15
CA VAL A 299 -11.07 9.45 -17.81
C VAL A 299 -11.97 9.13 -19.01
N GLU A 300 -13.27 8.89 -18.80
CA GLU A 300 -14.22 8.91 -19.92
C GLU A 300 -14.22 10.28 -20.60
N SER A 301 -14.42 10.33 -21.91
CA SER A 301 -14.38 11.58 -22.68
C SER A 301 -15.78 12.18 -22.92
N ASP A 302 -15.86 13.49 -23.17
CA ASP A 302 -17.05 14.15 -23.75
C ASP A 302 -16.91 14.44 -25.25
N PHE A 303 -15.68 14.37 -25.80
CA PHE A 303 -15.38 14.55 -27.22
C PHE A 303 -16.10 13.54 -28.13
N MET A 304 -16.22 12.27 -27.71
CA MET A 304 -16.92 11.22 -28.46
C MET A 304 -17.39 10.07 -27.56
N SER A 305 -18.59 9.54 -27.81
CA SER A 305 -19.15 8.46 -26.99
C SER A 305 -18.35 7.16 -27.12
N GLY A 306 -17.88 6.63 -25.99
CA GLY A 306 -17.02 5.44 -25.93
C GLY A 306 -15.53 5.76 -26.03
N PHE A 307 -15.13 7.04 -26.12
CA PHE A 307 -13.73 7.41 -26.00
C PHE A 307 -13.33 7.61 -24.53
N ARG A 308 -12.04 7.40 -24.25
CA ARG A 308 -11.38 7.95 -23.05
C ARG A 308 -10.44 9.07 -23.46
N PHE A 309 -10.37 10.08 -22.61
CA PHE A 309 -9.30 11.07 -22.63
C PHE A 309 -8.16 10.55 -21.76
N VAL A 310 -6.94 10.60 -22.28
CA VAL A 310 -5.77 9.96 -21.68
C VAL A 310 -4.67 10.99 -21.53
N VAL A 311 -4.11 11.08 -20.33
CA VAL A 311 -3.01 11.96 -19.96
C VAL A 311 -1.81 11.10 -19.59
N LEU A 312 -0.69 11.36 -20.25
CA LEU A 312 0.58 10.69 -19.98
C LEU A 312 1.44 11.59 -19.10
N CYS A 313 1.91 11.03 -17.99
CA CYS A 313 2.82 11.69 -17.06
C CYS A 313 4.12 10.89 -16.94
N ARG A 314 5.24 11.56 -16.66
CA ARG A 314 6.52 10.94 -16.26
C ARG A 314 6.81 11.26 -14.80
N GLN A 315 7.46 10.37 -14.06
CA GLN A 315 7.94 10.65 -12.71
C GLN A 315 9.07 11.70 -12.76
N VAL A 316 9.16 12.56 -11.75
CA VAL A 316 10.26 13.51 -11.56
C VAL A 316 10.71 13.56 -10.10
N ASP A 317 12.02 13.66 -9.87
CA ASP A 317 12.63 13.76 -8.53
C ASP A 317 12.84 15.22 -8.06
N ALA A 318 12.33 16.19 -8.82
CA ALA A 318 12.51 17.62 -8.62
C ALA A 318 11.21 18.41 -8.86
N ASP A 319 11.19 19.67 -8.44
CA ASP A 319 10.06 20.59 -8.67
C ASP A 319 9.74 20.70 -10.18
N ILE A 320 8.45 20.81 -10.51
CA ILE A 320 7.97 20.91 -11.89
C ILE A 320 8.44 22.22 -12.52
N VAL A 321 9.05 22.11 -13.70
CA VAL A 321 9.29 23.23 -14.63
C VAL A 321 8.36 23.01 -15.82
N PRO A 322 7.23 23.75 -15.93
CA PRO A 322 6.25 23.53 -16.99
C PRO A 322 6.84 23.76 -18.39
N TYR A 323 6.52 22.86 -19.32
CA TYR A 323 6.86 23.01 -20.73
C TYR A 323 6.01 24.11 -21.37
N THR A 324 6.66 25.07 -22.04
CA THR A 324 5.98 26.25 -22.60
C THR A 324 6.14 26.39 -24.12
N ASP A 325 7.10 25.71 -24.74
CA ASP A 325 7.19 25.60 -26.21
C ASP A 325 6.31 24.45 -26.73
N VAL A 326 5.00 24.63 -26.63
CA VAL A 326 3.97 23.62 -26.93
C VAL A 326 3.43 23.81 -28.36
N LYS A 327 3.54 22.77 -29.20
CA LYS A 327 3.19 22.82 -30.62
C LYS A 327 2.02 21.88 -30.93
N ILE A 328 0.93 22.41 -31.49
CA ILE A 328 -0.25 21.62 -31.89
C ILE A 328 0.15 20.52 -32.90
N ASN A 329 -0.34 19.30 -32.69
CA ASN A 329 -0.20 18.24 -33.69
C ASN A 329 -1.32 18.38 -34.74
N GLU A 330 -1.00 18.86 -35.94
CA GLU A 330 -1.97 18.97 -37.04
C GLU A 330 -2.47 17.59 -37.56
N LYS A 331 -1.81 16.50 -37.18
CA LYS A 331 -2.04 15.14 -37.69
C LYS A 331 -2.18 14.13 -36.54
N VAL A 332 -3.07 14.42 -35.59
CA VAL A 332 -3.42 13.48 -34.51
C VAL A 332 -3.98 12.18 -35.08
N HIS A 333 -3.41 11.06 -34.65
CA HIS A 333 -3.83 9.69 -34.95
C HIS A 333 -5.03 9.29 -34.07
N TYR A 334 -6.20 9.86 -34.37
CA TYR A 334 -7.46 9.46 -33.74
C TYR A 334 -7.89 8.02 -34.13
N PRO A 335 -8.78 7.37 -33.36
CA PRO A 335 -9.50 6.17 -33.80
C PRO A 335 -10.26 6.40 -35.12
N GLN A 336 -10.38 5.37 -35.97
CA GLN A 336 -11.02 5.44 -37.29
C GLN A 336 -12.38 6.14 -37.31
N VAL A 337 -13.27 5.85 -36.35
CA VAL A 337 -14.62 6.43 -36.29
C VAL A 337 -14.61 7.97 -36.26
N TRP A 338 -13.56 8.59 -35.71
CA TRP A 338 -13.43 10.06 -35.75
C TRP A 338 -13.24 10.58 -37.17
N TYR A 339 -12.42 9.90 -37.98
CA TYR A 339 -12.22 10.27 -39.38
C TYR A 339 -13.51 10.10 -40.19
N ASP A 340 -14.25 9.01 -39.96
CA ASP A 340 -15.51 8.72 -40.63
C ASP A 340 -16.58 9.77 -40.33
N VAL A 341 -16.77 10.12 -39.04
CA VAL A 341 -17.67 11.18 -38.59
C VAL A 341 -17.28 12.55 -39.18
N ASN A 342 -15.98 12.84 -39.25
CA ASN A 342 -15.45 14.08 -39.83
C ASN A 342 -15.36 14.06 -41.37
N LYS A 343 -15.69 12.94 -42.03
CA LYS A 343 -15.56 12.72 -43.49
C LYS A 343 -14.14 13.00 -44.02
N LYS A 344 -13.13 12.62 -43.24
CA LYS A 344 -11.70 12.75 -43.57
C LYS A 344 -11.11 11.39 -43.93
N GLU A 345 -10.08 11.39 -44.78
CA GLU A 345 -9.28 10.19 -45.02
C GLU A 345 -8.34 9.96 -43.82
N ASN A 346 -8.36 8.76 -43.23
CA ASN A 346 -7.41 8.41 -42.18
C ASN A 346 -6.01 8.22 -42.77
N THR A 347 -5.09 9.13 -42.43
CA THR A 347 -3.67 9.10 -42.84
C THR A 347 -2.89 7.94 -42.21
N TYR A 348 -3.39 7.37 -41.11
CA TYR A 348 -2.78 6.28 -40.35
C TYR A 348 -3.41 4.91 -40.60
N ARG A 349 -4.35 4.78 -41.56
CA ARG A 349 -5.03 3.51 -41.91
C ARG A 349 -4.13 2.32 -42.29
N PHE A 350 -2.84 2.57 -42.54
CA PHE A 350 -1.82 1.57 -42.86
C PHE A 350 -0.81 1.35 -41.73
N ALA A 351 -1.00 1.99 -40.55
CA ALA A 351 -0.20 1.72 -39.38
C ALA A 351 -0.44 0.28 -38.88
N SER A 352 0.63 -0.39 -38.47
CA SER A 352 0.56 -1.70 -37.85
C SER A 352 -0.15 -1.63 -36.49
N LYS A 353 -1.04 -2.60 -36.23
CA LYS A 353 -1.59 -2.83 -34.89
C LYS A 353 -0.44 -3.24 -33.96
N TRP A 354 -0.28 -2.52 -32.86
CA TRP A 354 0.76 -2.77 -31.86
C TRP A 354 0.19 -3.46 -30.63
N TYR A 355 0.97 -4.39 -30.07
CA TYR A 355 0.64 -5.18 -28.89
C TYR A 355 1.87 -5.16 -27.98
N PRO A 356 1.80 -4.54 -26.78
CA PRO A 356 2.98 -4.30 -25.97
C PRO A 356 3.65 -5.62 -25.53
N THR A 357 4.98 -5.65 -25.55
CA THR A 357 5.75 -6.75 -24.95
C THR A 357 6.39 -6.25 -23.66
N ILE A 358 6.02 -6.88 -22.54
CA ILE A 358 6.57 -6.58 -21.21
C ILE A 358 7.48 -7.70 -20.71
N TYR A 359 8.40 -7.35 -19.82
CA TYR A 359 9.06 -8.31 -18.93
C TYR A 359 8.09 -8.82 -17.86
N THR A 360 8.29 -10.07 -17.47
CA THR A 360 7.47 -10.79 -16.46
C THR A 360 8.25 -11.18 -15.20
N ASP A 361 9.54 -10.82 -15.14
CA ASP A 361 10.42 -11.00 -13.99
C ASP A 361 11.37 -9.80 -13.82
N GLU A 362 11.82 -9.59 -12.58
CA GLU A 362 12.70 -8.50 -12.16
C GLU A 362 14.15 -8.62 -12.68
N GLU A 363 14.52 -9.75 -13.30
CA GLU A 363 15.81 -9.92 -13.97
C GLU A 363 15.74 -9.60 -15.48
N HIS A 364 14.56 -9.18 -15.98
CA HIS A 364 14.27 -8.86 -17.38
C HIS A 364 14.62 -10.00 -18.36
N LYS A 365 14.32 -11.26 -17.99
CA LYS A 365 14.68 -12.46 -18.78
C LYS A 365 13.54 -13.08 -19.58
N ASN A 366 12.30 -13.00 -19.09
CA ASN A 366 11.12 -13.63 -19.68
C ASN A 366 10.07 -12.57 -20.03
N THR A 367 9.44 -12.70 -21.19
CA THR A 367 8.53 -11.68 -21.73
C THR A 367 7.13 -12.22 -22.02
N ALA A 368 6.14 -11.33 -22.01
CA ALA A 368 4.76 -11.61 -22.41
C ALA A 368 4.20 -10.48 -23.27
N VAL A 369 3.31 -10.84 -24.21
CA VAL A 369 2.61 -9.90 -25.08
C VAL A 369 1.23 -9.61 -24.51
N LEU A 370 0.94 -8.35 -24.23
CA LEU A 370 -0.36 -7.85 -23.79
C LEU A 370 -1.31 -7.68 -25.00
N LYS A 371 -2.62 -7.95 -24.82
CA LYS A 371 -3.59 -8.16 -25.91
C LYS A 371 -5.00 -7.69 -25.57
#